data_AF-A0A849ZCC5-F1
#
_entry.id   AF-A0A849ZCC5-F1
#
_cell.length_a   1.000
_cell.length_b   1.000
_cell.length_c   1.000
_cell.angle_alpha   90.00
_cell.angle_beta   90.00
_cell.angle_gamma   90.00
#
_symmetry.space_group_name_H-M   'P 1'
#
loop_
_entity.id
_entity.type
_entity.pdbx_description
1 polymer ?
#
loop_
_entity_poly.entity_id
_entity_poly.type
_entity_poly.pdbx_seq_one_letter_code
_entity_poly.pdbx_strand_id
1 'polypeptide(L)' 'MGLTVQSVEAAVGALLEPEVGKPLASLGAVRDVKVEGDVVALRLMMGSPAYRPREAL' A
#
# COMPACT_ATOMS: atom_id res chain seq x y z
N MET A 1 8.60 -5.70 20.85
CA MET A 1 8.74 -4.83 19.66
C MET A 1 7.35 -4.60 19.13
N GLY A 2 6.86 -3.36 19.15
CA GLY A 2 5.51 -3.04 18.66
C GLY A 2 5.53 -2.74 17.16
N LEU A 3 4.35 -2.73 16.55
CA LEU A 3 4.17 -2.25 15.19
C LEU A 3 4.51 -0.75 15.13
N THR A 4 5.28 -0.34 14.11
CA THR A 4 5.59 1.08 13.88
C THR A 4 5.11 1.50 12.51
N VAL A 5 4.79 2.79 12.36
CA VAL A 5 4.42 3.38 11.05
C VAL A 5 5.47 3.04 9.98
N GLN A 6 6.75 3.18 10.32
CA GLN A 6 7.87 2.88 9.41
C GLN A 6 7.91 1.40 8.97
N SER A 7 7.61 0.47 9.89
CA SER A 7 7.57 -0.95 9.56
C SER A 7 6.40 -1.29 8.61
N VAL A 8 5.26 -0.64 8.79
CA VAL A 8 4.08 -0.78 7.92
C VAL A 8 4.36 -0.16 6.55
N GLU A 9 4.89 1.06 6.51
CA GLU A 9 5.22 1.76 5.26
C GLU A 9 6.24 0.98 4.45
N ALA A 10 7.27 0.42 5.09
CA ALA A 10 8.26 -0.43 4.42
C ALA A 10 7.63 -1.72 3.86
N ALA A 11 6.77 -2.39 4.64
CA ALA A 11 6.13 -3.63 4.24
C ALA A 11 5.15 -3.44 3.08
N VAL A 12 4.23 -2.47 3.22
CA VAL A 12 3.20 -2.19 2.20
C VAL A 12 3.82 -1.52 0.98
N GLY A 13 4.79 -0.62 1.18
CA GLY A 13 5.47 0.10 0.11
C GLY A 13 6.29 -0.78 -0.83
N ALA A 14 6.74 -1.95 -0.36
CA ALA A 14 7.47 -2.93 -1.15
C ALA A 14 6.58 -3.79 -2.06
N LEU A 15 5.25 -3.77 -1.86
CA LEU A 15 4.31 -4.47 -2.74
C LEU A 15 4.36 -3.86 -4.15
N LEU A 16 4.24 -4.70 -5.17
CA LEU A 16 4.22 -4.26 -6.56
C LEU A 16 2.80 -3.88 -6.96
N GLU A 17 2.68 -2.76 -7.67
CA GLU A 17 1.46 -2.41 -8.38
C GLU A 17 1.29 -3.37 -9.59
N PRO A 18 0.17 -4.09 -9.69
CA PRO A 18 -0.03 -5.12 -10.71
C PRO A 18 0.14 -4.66 -12.16
N GLU A 19 -0.29 -3.45 -12.52
CA GLU A 19 -0.29 -3.00 -13.91
C GLU A 19 1.10 -2.52 -14.38
N VAL A 20 1.82 -1.81 -13.53
CA VAL A 20 3.12 -1.20 -13.89
C VAL A 20 4.32 -1.94 -13.32
N GLY A 21 4.11 -2.91 -12.41
CA GLY A 21 5.16 -3.71 -11.80
C GLY A 21 6.13 -2.90 -10.92
N LYS A 22 5.73 -1.72 -10.46
CA LYS A 22 6.56 -0.83 -9.64
C LYS A 22 6.14 -0.89 -8.16
N PRO A 23 7.07 -0.68 -7.22
CA PRO A 23 6.73 -0.62 -5.80
C PRO A 23 5.69 0.48 -5.50
N LEU A 24 4.71 0.19 -4.65
CA LEU A 24 3.69 1.16 -4.23
C LEU A 24 4.31 2.41 -3.59
N ALA A 25 5.43 2.26 -2.89
CA ALA A 25 6.19 3.40 -2.34
C ALA A 25 6.71 4.34 -3.43
N SER A 26 7.24 3.80 -4.53
CA SER A 26 7.75 4.58 -5.66
C SER A 26 6.66 5.33 -6.42
N LEU A 27 5.40 4.87 -6.31
CA LEU A 27 4.23 5.50 -6.91
C LEU A 27 3.55 6.51 -5.99
N GLY A 28 4.00 6.66 -4.74
CA GLY A 28 3.34 7.51 -3.75
C GLY A 28 1.91 7.06 -3.40
N ALA A 29 1.66 5.75 -3.54
CA ALA A 29 0.34 5.14 -3.38
C ALA A 29 -0.05 4.94 -1.91
N VAL A 30 0.93 4.72 -1.02
CA VAL A 30 0.71 4.57 0.43
C VAL A 30 0.66 5.94 1.10
N ARG A 31 -0.47 6.27 1.74
CA ARG A 31 -0.70 7.55 2.42
C ARG A 31 -1.37 7.34 3.77
N ASP A 32 -1.20 8.34 4.65
CA ASP A 32 -1.94 8.43 5.92
C ASP A 32 -1.90 7.16 6.79
N VAL A 33 -0.72 6.56 6.97
CA VAL A 33 -0.54 5.37 7.82
C VAL A 33 -0.63 5.75 9.30
N LYS A 34 -1.52 5.09 10.03
CA LYS A 34 -1.73 5.23 11.47
C LYS A 34 -1.65 3.86 12.13
N VAL A 35 -0.99 3.81 13.28
CA VAL A 35 -0.84 2.60 14.08
C VAL A 35 -1.32 2.90 15.50
N GLU A 36 -2.23 2.08 16.00
CA GLU A 36 -2.76 2.13 17.35
C GLU A 36 -2.70 0.73 17.96
N GLY A 37 -1.67 0.47 18.78
CA GLY A 37 -1.41 -0.86 19.31
C GLY A 37 -1.07 -1.86 18.20
N ASP A 38 -2.00 -2.79 17.95
CA ASP A 38 -1.95 -3.83 16.91
C ASP A 38 -2.83 -3.49 15.69
N VAL A 39 -3.53 -2.36 15.70
CA VAL A 39 -4.40 -1.93 14.61
C VAL A 39 -3.67 -0.97 13.68
N VAL A 40 -3.79 -1.22 12.36
CA VAL A 40 -3.24 -0.36 11.31
C VAL A 40 -4.38 0.18 10.45
N ALA A 41 -4.44 1.50 10.30
CA ALA A 41 -5.28 2.16 9.32
C ALA A 41 -4.38 2.86 8.29
N LEU A 42 -4.68 2.69 7.00
CA LEU A 42 -3.90 3.30 5.92
C LEU A 42 -4.81 3.68 4.75
N ARG A 43 -4.37 4.68 3.97
CA ARG A 43 -5.03 5.11 2.75
C ARG A 43 -4.17 4.70 1.55
N LEU A 44 -4.75 3.92 0.64
CA LEU A 44 -4.14 3.59 -0.65
C LEU A 44 -4.77 4.44 -1.74
N MET A 45 -3.92 5.08 -2.54
CA MET A 45 -4.33 5.77 -3.77
C MET A 45 -3.98 4.89 -4.97
N MET A 46 -5.00 4.48 -5.70
CA MET A 46 -4.83 3.77 -6.97
C MET A 46 -4.52 4.78 -8.08
N GLY A 47 -3.56 4.44 -8.96
CA GLY A 47 -3.23 5.28 -10.12
C GLY A 47 -4.33 5.30 -11.18
N SER A 48 -5.15 4.25 -11.21
CA SER A 48 -6.29 4.06 -12.08
C SER A 48 -7.61 4.07 -11.27
N PRO A 49 -8.74 4.51 -11.86
CA PRO A 49 -10.06 4.33 -11.25
C PRO A 49 -10.34 2.86 -10.98
N ALA A 50 -11.28 2.55 -10.09
CA ALA A 50 -11.66 1.17 -9.81
C ALA A 50 -12.05 0.43 -11.10
N TYR A 51 -11.23 -0.52 -11.52
CA TYR A 51 -11.50 -1.42 -12.61
C TYR A 51 -11.00 -2.83 -12.23
N ARG A 52 -11.49 -3.87 -12.90
CA ARG A 52 -10.99 -5.23 -12.67
C ARG A 52 -9.83 -5.51 -13.61
N PRO A 53 -8.61 -5.74 -13.11
CA PRO A 53 -7.52 -6.23 -13.93
C PRO A 53 -7.94 -7.52 -14.62
N ARG A 54 -7.53 -7.69 -15.87
CA ARG A 54 -7.89 -8.87 -16.68
C ARG A 54 -7.38 -10.19 -16.07
N GLU A 55 -6.38 -10.11 -15.19
CA GLU A 55 -5.76 -11.21 -14.44
C GLU A 55 -6.52 -11.61 -13.16
N ALA A 56 -7.55 -10.85 -12.76
CA ALA A 56 -8.40 -11.13 -11.60
C ALA A 56 -9.74 -11.82 -11.98
N LEU A 57 -9.85 -12.33 -13.21
CA LEU A 57 -10.93 -13.18 -13.75
C LEU A 57 -10.39 -14.58 -14.02
#